data_AF-A0A2C5ZAW8-F1
#
_entry.id   AF-A0A2C5ZAW8-F1
#
_cell.length_a   1.000
_cell.length_b   1.000
_cell.length_c   1.000
_cell.angle_alpha   90.00
_cell.angle_beta   90.00
_cell.angle_gamma   90.00
#
_symmetry.space_group_name_H-M   'P 1'
#
loop_
_entity.id
_entity.type
_entity.pdbx_description
1 polymer ?
#
loop_
_entity_poly.entity_id
_entity_poly.type
_entity_poly.pdbx_seq_one_letter_code
_entity_poly.pdbx_strand_id
1 'polypeptide(L)'
;MRLIIRDDAHSASSHVANYIVHRIKAFNPTPEHPFVLGLPTGSSPQGVYKILVQKYKAGEISFENVVTFNMDEYVGIPRDHPESYHSFMWKHFFSHVNIHPANVHILDGNAPSLEAECVAYEASIRAAGGIDLFLAGIGEDGHIAFNEPGSSLASRTRVKTLAYDTILANSRFFGGDIDKVPRMALTVGVQTVLEAREVVVIILGQRKALALQRCVEAGVNHMWTLSSLQLHPHPMIVVDEDATLELQVKTVKYFKSIEKVAREAGFEQILPSKVRTGNIPLVPQTRVDESSSPTILAPQPTTSRLLRATTPAAEYPIRSVSPDDLIPDRMASRIPEPGLCKRLTPNPEQHPPTIAA
;
A
#
# COMPACT_ATOMS: atom_id res chain seq x y z
N MET A 1 8.10 -1.50 -11.13
CA MET A 1 8.61 -0.92 -9.86
C MET A 1 10.10 -0.65 -9.97
N ARG A 2 10.58 0.44 -9.35
CA ARG A 2 11.99 0.74 -9.15
C ARG A 2 12.35 0.49 -7.69
N LEU A 3 13.45 -0.22 -7.42
CA LEU A 3 14.06 -0.29 -6.10
C LEU A 3 15.45 0.32 -6.19
N ILE A 4 15.67 1.41 -5.48
CA ILE A 4 16.90 2.20 -5.47
C ILE A 4 17.60 1.93 -4.14
N ILE A 5 18.81 1.39 -4.20
CA ILE A 5 19.58 1.01 -3.01
C ILE A 5 20.74 1.99 -2.87
N ARG A 6 20.91 2.55 -1.68
CA ARG A 6 21.98 3.48 -1.34
C ARG A 6 22.75 2.98 -0.13
N ASP A 7 23.99 3.43 -0.02
CA ASP A 7 24.91 2.94 1.00
C ASP A 7 24.42 3.28 2.41
N ASP A 8 23.75 4.43 2.58
CA ASP A 8 23.30 4.91 3.88
C ASP A 8 21.99 5.72 3.82
N ALA A 9 21.45 6.02 5.00
CA ALA A 9 20.24 6.80 5.17
C ALA A 9 20.31 8.23 4.57
N HIS A 10 21.48 8.86 4.58
CA HIS A 10 21.67 10.21 4.08
C HIS A 10 21.62 10.26 2.54
N SER A 11 22.30 9.32 1.89
CA SER A 11 22.34 9.15 0.44
C SER A 11 20.97 8.70 -0.10
N ALA A 12 20.25 7.83 0.61
CA ALA A 12 18.85 7.51 0.32
C ALA A 12 17.94 8.76 0.40
N SER A 13 18.05 9.53 1.50
CA SER A 13 17.29 10.76 1.69
C SER A 13 17.61 11.82 0.62
N SER A 14 18.88 11.96 0.27
CA SER A 14 19.36 12.88 -0.77
C SER A 14 18.81 12.51 -2.14
N HIS A 15 18.76 11.22 -2.46
CA HIS A 15 18.18 10.75 -3.71
C HIS A 15 16.70 11.12 -3.83
N VAL A 16 15.91 10.87 -2.78
CA VAL A 16 14.48 11.22 -2.74
C VAL A 16 14.28 12.74 -2.85
N ALA A 17 15.04 13.54 -2.09
CA ALA A 17 14.94 15.00 -2.14
C ALA A 17 15.28 15.56 -3.53
N ASN A 18 16.35 15.05 -4.16
CA ASN A 18 16.71 15.43 -5.53
C ASN A 18 15.62 15.03 -6.54
N TYR A 19 15.01 13.86 -6.36
CA TYR A 19 13.92 13.41 -7.21
C TYR A 19 12.70 14.33 -7.10
N ILE A 20 12.28 14.69 -5.89
CA ILE A 20 11.17 15.64 -5.65
C ILE A 20 11.47 16.99 -6.30
N VAL A 21 12.68 17.54 -6.10
CA VAL A 21 13.09 18.82 -6.72
C VAL A 21 13.05 18.74 -8.25
N HIS A 22 13.57 17.65 -8.83
CA HIS A 22 13.50 17.45 -10.28
C HIS A 22 12.05 17.36 -10.75
N ARG A 23 11.17 16.68 -10.01
CA ARG A 23 9.76 16.55 -10.39
C ARG A 23 9.02 17.88 -10.35
N ILE A 24 9.20 18.67 -9.30
CA ILE A 24 8.59 20.01 -9.21
C ILE A 24 9.13 20.91 -10.33
N LYS A 25 10.44 20.93 -10.59
CA LYS A 25 11.03 21.72 -11.68
C LYS A 25 10.53 21.31 -13.06
N ALA A 26 10.48 20.01 -13.32
CA ALA A 26 10.01 19.49 -14.60
C ALA A 26 8.50 19.72 -14.82
N PHE A 27 7.73 19.81 -13.72
CA PHE A 27 6.32 20.17 -13.77
C PHE A 27 6.10 21.67 -14.01
N ASN A 28 7.01 22.51 -13.50
CA ASN A 28 6.97 23.97 -13.62
C ASN A 28 5.63 24.57 -13.12
N PRO A 29 5.32 24.44 -11.81
CA PRO A 29 4.00 24.78 -11.29
C PRO A 29 3.71 26.29 -11.31
N THR A 30 2.45 26.62 -11.62
CA THR A 30 1.91 27.99 -11.58
C THR A 30 0.76 28.05 -10.58
N PRO A 31 0.25 29.25 -10.20
CA PRO A 31 -0.91 29.36 -9.33
C PRO A 31 -2.16 28.63 -9.84
N GLU A 32 -2.36 28.59 -11.17
CA GLU A 32 -3.50 27.92 -11.82
C GLU A 32 -3.28 26.42 -12.01
N HIS A 33 -2.03 25.97 -11.96
CA HIS A 33 -1.64 24.59 -12.15
C HIS A 33 -0.53 24.22 -11.14
N PRO A 34 -0.88 24.07 -9.84
CA PRO A 34 0.07 23.78 -8.79
C PRO A 34 0.56 22.33 -8.86
N PHE A 35 1.71 22.05 -8.28
CA PHE A 35 2.21 20.68 -8.10
C PHE A 35 1.65 20.09 -6.82
N VAL A 36 0.98 18.94 -6.89
CA VAL A 36 0.33 18.31 -5.73
C VAL A 36 1.21 17.21 -5.14
N LEU A 37 1.61 17.37 -3.88
CA LEU A 37 2.58 16.52 -3.18
C LEU A 37 1.96 15.85 -1.94
N GLY A 38 1.91 14.52 -1.94
CA GLY A 38 1.57 13.71 -0.76
C GLY A 38 2.77 13.58 0.17
N LEU A 39 2.59 13.76 1.49
CA LEU A 39 3.68 13.80 2.48
C LEU A 39 3.46 12.87 3.69
N PRO A 40 4.49 12.13 4.13
CA PRO A 40 4.46 11.33 5.35
C PRO A 40 5.07 12.09 6.55
N THR A 41 4.83 11.57 7.75
CA THR A 41 5.56 11.95 8.97
C THR A 41 6.52 10.85 9.42
N GLY A 42 7.03 10.92 10.65
CA GLY A 42 7.91 9.92 11.23
C GLY A 42 9.40 10.17 10.97
N SER A 43 10.26 9.24 11.39
CA SER A 43 11.72 9.43 11.37
C SER A 43 12.32 9.36 9.97
N SER A 44 11.81 8.46 9.10
CA SER A 44 12.36 8.21 7.77
C SER A 44 12.38 9.44 6.85
N PRO A 45 11.29 10.25 6.73
CA PRO A 45 11.30 11.41 5.84
C PRO A 45 12.04 12.65 6.40
N GLN A 46 12.47 12.66 7.68
CA GLN A 46 13.14 13.84 8.24
C GLN A 46 14.43 14.21 7.49
N GLY A 47 15.19 13.22 7.03
CA GLY A 47 16.37 13.44 6.20
C GLY A 47 16.02 14.15 4.89
N VAL A 48 14.93 13.72 4.25
CA VAL A 48 14.41 14.33 3.01
C VAL A 48 14.01 15.77 3.25
N TYR A 49 13.22 16.06 4.30
CA TYR A 49 12.79 17.42 4.62
C TYR A 49 13.96 18.37 4.89
N LYS A 50 14.97 17.94 5.66
CA LYS A 50 16.17 18.75 5.90
C LYS A 50 16.87 19.15 4.60
N ILE A 51 16.99 18.23 3.65
CA ILE A 51 17.64 18.48 2.37
C ILE A 51 16.78 19.38 1.48
N LEU A 52 15.45 19.17 1.45
CA LEU A 52 14.54 20.07 0.72
C LEU A 52 14.61 21.52 1.24
N VAL A 53 14.67 21.70 2.56
CA VAL A 53 14.86 23.01 3.20
C VAL A 53 16.20 23.63 2.82
N GLN A 54 17.28 22.85 2.83
CA GLN A 54 18.61 23.32 2.39
C GLN A 54 18.58 23.80 0.94
N LYS A 55 17.95 23.03 0.05
CA LYS A 55 17.82 23.38 -1.37
C LYS A 55 16.95 24.61 -1.60
N TYR A 56 15.87 24.77 -0.85
CA TYR A 56 15.07 25.99 -0.88
C TYR A 56 15.91 27.21 -0.46
N LYS A 57 16.64 27.10 0.67
CA LYS A 57 17.51 28.18 1.16
C LYS A 57 18.67 28.51 0.22
N ALA A 58 19.11 27.54 -0.57
CA ALA A 58 20.10 27.73 -1.63
C ALA A 58 19.53 28.33 -2.94
N GLY A 59 18.22 28.62 -2.98
CA GLY A 59 17.54 29.14 -4.18
C GLY A 59 17.35 28.10 -5.29
N GLU A 60 17.52 26.81 -4.99
CA GLU A 60 17.41 25.76 -5.99
C GLU A 60 15.95 25.37 -6.29
N ILE A 61 15.00 25.62 -5.39
CA ILE A 61 13.60 25.20 -5.54
C ILE A 61 12.67 26.19 -4.82
N SER A 62 11.42 26.32 -5.30
CA SER A 62 10.34 27.08 -4.66
C SER A 62 9.16 26.15 -4.38
N PHE A 63 8.48 26.39 -3.25
CA PHE A 63 7.27 25.68 -2.83
C PHE A 63 6.01 26.57 -2.87
N GLU A 64 6.12 27.76 -3.46
CA GLU A 64 5.01 28.74 -3.56
C GLU A 64 3.77 28.17 -4.24
N ASN A 65 3.97 27.49 -5.37
CA ASN A 65 2.90 26.85 -6.16
C ASN A 65 2.83 25.33 -5.91
N VAL A 66 3.15 24.89 -4.69
CA VAL A 66 3.02 23.48 -4.27
C VAL A 66 1.85 23.37 -3.30
N VAL A 67 0.99 22.37 -3.54
CA VAL A 67 -0.11 21.98 -2.66
C VAL A 67 0.24 20.65 -2.01
N THR A 68 0.08 20.54 -0.69
CA THR A 68 0.49 19.35 0.06
C THR A 68 -0.68 18.68 0.76
N PHE A 69 -0.70 17.35 0.72
CA PHE A 69 -1.64 16.53 1.48
C PHE A 69 -0.86 15.55 2.36
N ASN A 70 -1.03 15.64 3.67
CA ASN A 70 -0.46 14.67 4.60
C ASN A 70 -1.26 13.35 4.62
N MET A 71 -0.58 12.27 4.99
CA MET A 71 -1.16 10.92 5.04
C MET A 71 -2.17 10.73 6.16
N ASP A 72 -1.94 11.36 7.31
CA ASP A 72 -2.64 11.03 8.55
C ASP A 72 -2.52 12.14 9.60
N GLU A 73 -3.36 12.04 10.63
CA GLU A 73 -3.28 12.78 11.89
C GLU A 73 -3.94 11.95 13.01
N TYR A 74 -3.43 12.08 14.24
CA TYR A 74 -4.04 11.41 15.39
C TYR A 74 -5.40 12.01 15.76
N VAL A 75 -6.35 11.16 16.16
CA VAL A 75 -7.65 11.60 16.66
C VAL A 75 -7.54 12.03 18.11
N GLY A 76 -8.10 13.19 18.45
CA GLY A 76 -8.20 13.69 19.82
C GLY A 76 -6.90 14.28 20.40
N ILE A 77 -5.82 14.39 19.62
CA ILE A 77 -4.61 15.09 20.03
C ILE A 77 -4.76 16.59 19.76
N PRO A 78 -4.41 17.50 20.69
CA PRO A 78 -4.40 18.93 20.39
C PRO A 78 -3.51 19.24 19.18
N ARG A 79 -3.97 20.12 18.28
CA ARG A 79 -3.27 20.46 17.04
C ARG A 79 -1.89 21.10 17.26
N ASP A 80 -1.71 21.75 18.40
CA ASP A 80 -0.46 22.37 18.86
C ASP A 80 0.39 21.44 19.72
N HIS A 81 -0.09 20.23 20.02
CA HIS A 81 0.68 19.24 20.77
C HIS A 81 2.00 18.94 20.03
N PRO A 82 3.16 18.85 20.71
CA PRO A 82 4.46 18.65 20.06
C PRO A 82 4.54 17.42 19.15
N GLU A 83 3.81 16.36 19.52
CA GLU A 83 3.75 15.09 18.80
C GLU A 83 2.56 14.95 17.84
N SER A 84 1.75 16.01 17.64
CA SER A 84 0.78 16.03 16.56
C SER A 84 1.50 16.06 15.20
N TYR A 85 0.90 15.47 14.18
CA TYR A 85 1.49 15.50 12.85
C TYR A 85 1.45 16.88 12.22
N HIS A 86 0.48 17.71 12.62
CA HIS A 86 0.48 19.13 12.38
C HIS A 86 1.78 19.79 12.90
N SER A 87 2.07 19.69 14.21
CA SER A 87 3.30 20.26 14.80
C SER A 87 4.57 19.68 14.17
N PHE A 88 4.59 18.38 13.87
CA PHE A 88 5.72 17.73 13.19
C PHE A 88 6.02 18.41 11.86
N MET A 89 5.02 18.59 10.99
CA MET A 89 5.22 19.13 9.66
C MET A 89 5.66 20.60 9.69
N TRP A 90 5.07 21.41 10.57
CA TRP A 90 5.49 22.80 10.75
C TRP A 90 6.90 22.93 11.31
N LYS A 91 7.27 22.07 12.28
CA LYS A 91 8.61 22.04 12.87
C LYS A 91 9.68 21.63 11.86
N HIS A 92 9.42 20.60 11.05
CA HIS A 92 10.43 19.97 10.21
C HIS A 92 10.48 20.50 8.78
N PHE A 93 9.40 21.08 8.27
CA PHE A 93 9.32 21.46 6.87
C PHE A 93 8.65 22.81 6.61
N PHE A 94 7.34 22.95 6.90
CA PHE A 94 6.56 24.08 6.39
C PHE A 94 7.00 25.46 6.88
N SER A 95 7.53 25.57 8.11
CA SER A 95 8.02 26.86 8.63
C SER A 95 9.35 27.32 8.01
N HIS A 96 9.98 26.48 7.18
CA HIS A 96 11.33 26.72 6.66
C HIS A 96 11.37 26.94 5.14
N VAL A 97 10.20 26.91 4.48
CA VAL A 97 10.03 27.07 3.03
C VAL A 97 8.92 28.09 2.73
N ASN A 98 8.83 28.58 1.49
CA ASN A 98 7.81 29.56 1.05
C ASN A 98 6.47 28.92 0.65
N ILE A 99 6.07 27.80 1.26
CA ILE A 99 4.76 27.21 0.98
C ILE A 99 3.66 28.10 1.55
N HIS A 100 2.59 28.34 0.79
CA HIS A 100 1.44 29.08 1.30
C HIS A 100 0.65 28.21 2.30
N PRO A 101 0.31 28.71 3.51
CA PRO A 101 -0.45 27.92 4.49
C PRO A 101 -1.80 27.41 3.97
N ALA A 102 -2.44 28.14 3.05
CA ALA A 102 -3.69 27.72 2.40
C ALA A 102 -3.54 26.49 1.49
N ASN A 103 -2.31 26.20 1.04
CA ASN A 103 -1.97 25.04 0.21
C ASN A 103 -1.55 23.83 1.05
N VAL A 104 -1.58 23.94 2.39
CA VAL A 104 -1.22 22.87 3.31
C VAL A 104 -2.48 22.19 3.84
N HIS A 105 -2.66 20.92 3.48
CA HIS A 105 -3.77 20.08 3.92
C HIS A 105 -3.27 18.96 4.83
N ILE A 106 -3.79 18.94 6.06
CA ILE A 106 -3.58 17.89 7.06
C ILE A 106 -4.97 17.58 7.63
N LEU A 107 -5.28 16.29 7.80
CA LEU A 107 -6.56 15.84 8.36
C LEU A 107 -6.79 16.44 9.76
N ASP A 108 -8.00 16.92 10.03
CA ASP A 108 -8.38 17.39 11.36
C ASP A 108 -8.85 16.25 12.26
N GLY A 109 -7.92 15.70 13.05
CA GLY A 109 -8.21 14.66 14.04
C GLY A 109 -9.13 15.10 15.20
N ASN A 110 -9.49 16.38 15.30
CA ASN A 110 -10.42 16.91 16.30
C ASN A 110 -11.74 17.40 15.69
N ALA A 111 -12.00 17.10 14.42
CA ALA A 111 -13.22 17.48 13.75
C ALA A 111 -14.47 16.93 14.48
N PRO A 112 -15.58 17.68 14.55
CA PRO A 112 -16.83 17.20 15.17
C PRO A 112 -17.38 15.93 14.52
N SER A 113 -17.18 15.78 13.21
CA SER A 113 -17.49 14.57 12.46
C SER A 113 -16.24 14.12 11.68
N LEU A 114 -15.61 13.07 12.20
CA LEU A 114 -14.41 12.48 11.60
C LEU A 114 -14.67 11.89 10.20
N GLU A 115 -15.86 11.36 9.97
CA GLU A 115 -16.25 10.82 8.65
C GLU A 115 -16.43 11.95 7.63
N ALA A 116 -17.08 13.04 8.01
CA ALA A 116 -17.25 14.21 7.13
C ALA A 116 -15.89 14.82 6.78
N GLU A 117 -14.96 14.90 7.74
CA GLU A 117 -13.59 15.35 7.50
C GLU A 117 -12.88 14.46 6.47
N CYS A 118 -12.98 13.13 6.60
CA CYS A 118 -12.39 12.20 5.64
C CYS A 118 -12.96 12.36 4.22
N VAL A 119 -14.27 12.57 4.09
CA VAL A 119 -14.93 12.81 2.79
C VAL A 119 -14.49 14.15 2.18
N ALA A 120 -14.40 15.20 3.01
CA ALA A 120 -13.94 16.52 2.58
C ALA A 120 -12.47 16.51 2.14
N TYR A 121 -11.63 15.72 2.82
CA TYR A 121 -10.22 15.54 2.46
C TYR A 121 -10.07 14.90 1.08
N GLU A 122 -10.81 13.83 0.81
CA GLU A 122 -10.86 13.18 -0.51
C GLU A 122 -11.39 14.11 -1.61
N ALA A 123 -12.37 14.96 -1.28
CA ALA A 123 -12.90 15.95 -2.21
C ALA A 123 -11.85 17.03 -2.52
N SER A 124 -11.06 17.44 -1.53
CA SER A 124 -9.97 18.41 -1.69
C SER A 124 -8.85 17.87 -2.58
N ILE A 125 -8.47 16.61 -2.41
CA ILE A 125 -7.51 15.93 -3.30
C ILE A 125 -8.02 15.92 -4.75
N ARG A 126 -9.29 15.59 -4.95
CA ARG A 126 -9.92 15.58 -6.29
C ARG A 126 -10.00 16.99 -6.89
N ALA A 127 -10.33 17.99 -6.09
CA ALA A 127 -10.40 19.40 -6.53
C ALA A 127 -9.02 19.93 -6.96
N ALA A 128 -7.94 19.45 -6.33
CA ALA A 128 -6.57 19.76 -6.71
C ALA A 128 -6.08 19.03 -7.98
N GLY A 129 -6.90 18.15 -8.58
CA GLY A 129 -6.52 17.38 -9.79
C GLY A 129 -5.85 16.03 -9.51
N GLY A 130 -5.88 15.56 -8.26
CA GLY A 130 -5.17 14.37 -7.79
C GLY A 130 -3.73 14.66 -7.36
N ILE A 131 -3.03 13.64 -6.87
CA ILE A 131 -1.66 13.79 -6.34
C ILE A 131 -0.64 13.46 -7.43
N ASP A 132 0.29 14.37 -7.72
CA ASP A 132 1.32 14.17 -8.74
C ASP A 132 2.45 13.28 -8.25
N LEU A 133 2.83 13.43 -6.99
CA LEU A 133 3.82 12.58 -6.34
C LEU A 133 3.42 12.37 -4.89
N PHE A 134 3.34 11.11 -4.48
CA PHE A 134 3.08 10.74 -3.10
C PHE A 134 4.36 10.21 -2.47
N LEU A 135 4.96 10.96 -1.54
CA LEU A 135 6.05 10.46 -0.70
C LEU A 135 5.43 9.65 0.45
N ALA A 136 5.91 8.43 0.67
CA ALA A 136 5.44 7.55 1.72
C ALA A 136 6.59 6.94 2.51
N GLY A 137 6.28 6.48 3.72
CA GLY A 137 7.11 5.56 4.49
C GLY A 137 6.46 4.19 4.60
N ILE A 138 7.09 3.30 5.37
CA ILE A 138 6.55 1.99 5.72
C ILE A 138 6.60 1.77 7.23
N GLY A 139 5.60 1.11 7.81
CA GLY A 139 5.63 0.55 9.17
C GLY A 139 6.59 -0.64 9.30
N GLU A 140 6.89 -1.07 10.53
CA GLU A 140 7.65 -2.32 10.78
C GLU A 140 6.81 -3.57 10.41
N ASP A 141 5.49 -3.42 10.37
CA ASP A 141 4.46 -4.38 9.95
C ASP A 141 4.06 -4.25 8.47
N GLY A 142 4.71 -3.36 7.71
CA GLY A 142 4.41 -3.13 6.30
C GLY A 142 3.25 -2.19 5.99
N HIS A 143 2.71 -1.46 6.98
CA HIS A 143 1.65 -0.50 6.70
C HIS A 143 2.14 0.69 5.85
N ILE A 144 1.24 1.20 5.01
CA ILE A 144 1.36 2.52 4.38
C ILE A 144 0.35 3.47 5.04
N ALA A 145 0.76 4.70 5.42
CA ALA A 145 -0.02 5.55 6.32
C ALA A 145 -0.35 4.79 7.63
N PHE A 146 -1.54 4.95 8.21
CA PHE A 146 -2.08 4.04 9.21
C PHE A 146 -2.96 2.94 8.61
N ASN A 147 -2.69 2.46 7.38
CA ASN A 147 -3.38 1.29 6.84
C ASN A 147 -2.77 0.00 7.42
N GLU A 148 -3.11 -0.24 8.68
CA GLU A 148 -2.68 -1.39 9.48
C GLU A 148 -3.01 -2.74 8.81
N PRO A 149 -2.30 -3.83 9.15
CA PRO A 149 -2.56 -5.17 8.64
C PRO A 149 -4.05 -5.56 8.71
N GLY A 150 -4.57 -6.07 7.59
CA GLY A 150 -5.99 -6.40 7.40
C GLY A 150 -6.82 -5.26 6.78
N SER A 151 -6.23 -4.07 6.58
CA SER A 151 -6.90 -2.97 5.87
C SER A 151 -7.19 -3.31 4.42
N SER A 152 -8.38 -2.96 3.93
CA SER A 152 -8.73 -3.14 2.51
C SER A 152 -7.73 -2.41 1.61
N LEU A 153 -7.24 -3.10 0.57
CA LEU A 153 -6.36 -2.49 -0.43
C LEU A 153 -7.09 -1.49 -1.33
N ALA A 154 -8.43 -1.53 -1.37
CA ALA A 154 -9.28 -0.56 -2.05
C ALA A 154 -9.81 0.54 -1.10
N SER A 155 -9.24 0.66 0.11
CA SER A 155 -9.73 1.60 1.12
C SER A 155 -9.54 3.06 0.72
N ARG A 156 -10.46 3.92 1.20
CA ARG A 156 -10.39 5.39 1.16
C ARG A 156 -9.98 5.97 2.52
N THR A 157 -9.82 7.28 2.54
CA THR A 157 -9.57 8.06 3.76
C THR A 157 -10.65 7.76 4.81
N ARG A 158 -10.23 7.41 6.03
CA ARG A 158 -11.11 6.95 7.10
C ARG A 158 -10.47 7.07 8.48
N VAL A 159 -11.29 6.88 9.51
CA VAL A 159 -10.82 6.61 10.88
C VAL A 159 -10.22 5.21 10.94
N LYS A 160 -9.07 5.08 11.57
CA LYS A 160 -8.45 3.78 11.86
C LYS A 160 -8.00 3.69 13.31
N THR A 161 -8.33 2.57 13.95
CA THR A 161 -7.78 2.17 15.24
C THR A 161 -6.36 1.65 15.04
N LEU A 162 -5.42 2.18 15.82
CA LEU A 162 -4.02 1.79 15.73
C LEU A 162 -3.80 0.38 16.29
N ALA A 163 -2.94 -0.39 15.63
CA ALA A 163 -2.52 -1.70 16.10
C ALA A 163 -1.61 -1.55 17.32
N TYR A 164 -1.53 -2.62 18.14
CA TYR A 164 -0.68 -2.63 19.33
C TYR A 164 0.79 -2.34 19.00
N ASP A 165 1.31 -2.91 17.90
CA ASP A 165 2.69 -2.70 17.46
C ASP A 165 2.96 -1.23 17.09
N THR A 166 2.00 -0.57 16.44
CA THR A 166 2.06 0.86 16.13
C THR A 166 2.06 1.72 17.39
N ILE A 167 1.20 1.40 18.36
CA ILE A 167 1.17 2.09 19.66
C ILE A 167 2.52 1.91 20.37
N LEU A 168 3.05 0.70 20.40
CA LEU A 168 4.34 0.40 21.02
C LEU A 168 5.49 1.16 20.34
N ALA A 169 5.54 1.16 19.02
CA ALA A 169 6.56 1.87 18.24
C ALA A 169 6.49 3.39 18.43
N ASN A 170 5.29 3.94 18.60
CA ASN A 170 5.08 5.37 18.75
C ASN A 170 5.19 5.84 20.21
N SER A 171 5.07 4.95 21.21
CA SER A 171 5.22 5.28 22.64
C SER A 171 6.51 6.05 22.96
N ARG A 172 7.59 5.81 22.20
CA ARG A 172 8.87 6.54 22.33
C ARG A 172 8.74 8.06 22.17
N PHE A 173 7.73 8.53 21.42
CA PHE A 173 7.43 9.94 21.24
C PHE A 173 6.58 10.51 22.39
N PHE A 174 5.87 9.64 23.12
CA PHE A 174 5.01 10.00 24.25
C PHE A 174 5.68 9.68 25.60
N GLY A 175 7.00 9.77 25.66
CA GLY A 175 7.78 9.52 26.89
C GLY A 175 7.88 8.05 27.30
N GLY A 176 7.66 7.12 26.37
CA GLY A 176 7.65 5.67 26.63
C GLY A 176 6.35 5.15 27.24
N ASP A 177 5.32 6.00 27.31
CA ASP A 177 4.04 5.68 27.92
C ASP A 177 3.00 5.33 26.85
N ILE A 178 2.58 4.06 26.83
CA ILE A 178 1.62 3.50 25.87
C ILE A 178 0.25 4.14 26.04
N ASP A 179 -0.14 4.51 27.26
CA ASP A 179 -1.48 5.05 27.54
C ASP A 179 -1.66 6.48 27.04
N LYS A 180 -0.56 7.19 26.76
CA LYS A 180 -0.57 8.54 26.19
C LYS A 180 -0.64 8.56 24.67
N VAL A 181 -0.44 7.42 24.01
CA VAL A 181 -0.51 7.33 22.56
C VAL A 181 -1.98 7.34 22.13
N PRO A 182 -2.39 8.23 21.22
CA PRO A 182 -3.75 8.20 20.68
C PRO A 182 -4.11 6.84 20.10
N ARG A 183 -5.31 6.34 20.39
CA ARG A 183 -5.75 4.99 19.96
C ARG A 183 -6.28 4.94 18.54
N MET A 184 -6.58 6.09 17.96
CA MET A 184 -7.14 6.23 16.63
C MET A 184 -6.44 7.34 15.86
N ALA A 185 -6.47 7.24 14.54
CA ALA A 185 -5.99 8.26 13.62
C ALA A 185 -6.97 8.39 12.45
N LEU A 186 -7.00 9.58 11.84
CA LEU A 186 -7.49 9.74 10.49
C LEU A 186 -6.35 9.41 9.55
N THR A 187 -6.63 8.69 8.48
CA THR A 187 -5.59 8.27 7.53
C THR A 187 -6.15 8.14 6.13
N VAL A 188 -5.36 8.52 5.13
CA VAL A 188 -5.64 8.24 3.72
C VAL A 188 -5.71 6.73 3.49
N GLY A 189 -6.56 6.32 2.56
CA GLY A 189 -6.69 4.91 2.21
C GLY A 189 -5.56 4.42 1.32
N VAL A 190 -5.42 3.09 1.22
CA VAL A 190 -4.46 2.47 0.29
C VAL A 190 -4.77 2.90 -1.15
N GLN A 191 -6.04 2.90 -1.55
CA GLN A 191 -6.45 3.33 -2.89
C GLN A 191 -6.19 4.82 -3.11
N THR A 192 -6.35 5.65 -2.07
CA THR A 192 -6.05 7.09 -2.12
C THR A 192 -4.58 7.33 -2.47
N VAL A 193 -3.66 6.52 -1.93
CA VAL A 193 -2.23 6.61 -2.29
C VAL A 193 -1.97 6.05 -3.69
N LEU A 194 -2.58 4.92 -4.06
CA LEU A 194 -2.41 4.29 -5.37
C LEU A 194 -3.00 5.12 -6.54
N GLU A 195 -3.83 6.12 -6.26
CA GLU A 195 -4.35 7.07 -7.25
C GLU A 195 -3.38 8.21 -7.57
N ALA A 196 -2.27 8.33 -6.85
CA ALA A 196 -1.22 9.27 -7.20
C ALA A 196 -0.58 8.91 -8.54
N ARG A 197 -0.04 9.89 -9.27
CA ARG A 197 0.66 9.62 -10.54
C ARG A 197 1.97 8.88 -10.32
N GLU A 198 2.67 9.22 -9.24
CA GLU A 198 3.89 8.57 -8.79
C GLU A 198 3.81 8.31 -7.29
N VAL A 199 4.32 7.16 -6.84
CA VAL A 199 4.49 6.88 -5.42
C VAL A 199 5.97 6.61 -5.15
N VAL A 200 6.56 7.38 -4.25
CA VAL A 200 7.95 7.25 -3.82
C VAL A 200 7.96 6.86 -2.36
N VAL A 201 8.58 5.73 -2.02
CA VAL A 201 8.67 5.24 -0.65
C VAL A 201 10.10 5.35 -0.16
N ILE A 202 10.32 5.88 1.04
CA ILE A 202 11.62 5.85 1.70
C ILE A 202 11.60 4.86 2.87
N ILE A 203 12.53 3.89 2.85
CA ILE A 203 12.61 2.81 3.85
C ILE A 203 14.05 2.73 4.36
N LEU A 204 14.25 3.00 5.65
CA LEU A 204 15.59 3.12 6.24
C LEU A 204 15.72 2.22 7.46
N GLY A 205 16.86 1.54 7.56
CA GLY A 205 17.30 0.77 8.71
C GLY A 205 16.76 -0.66 8.79
N GLN A 206 17.50 -1.50 9.51
CA GLN A 206 17.28 -2.94 9.64
C GLN A 206 15.87 -3.32 10.13
N ARG A 207 15.26 -2.53 11.02
CA ARG A 207 13.92 -2.83 11.54
C ARG A 207 12.83 -2.89 10.46
N LYS A 208 13.09 -2.33 9.28
CA LYS A 208 12.16 -2.34 8.15
C LYS A 208 12.46 -3.44 7.13
N ALA A 209 13.51 -4.25 7.33
CA ALA A 209 13.96 -5.21 6.34
C ALA A 209 12.93 -6.32 6.06
N LEU A 210 12.28 -6.85 7.10
CA LEU A 210 11.22 -7.85 6.93
C LEU A 210 10.05 -7.28 6.13
N ALA A 211 9.60 -6.07 6.49
CA ALA A 211 8.50 -5.41 5.80
C ALA A 211 8.83 -5.14 4.32
N LEU A 212 10.06 -4.69 4.03
CA LEU A 212 10.54 -4.52 2.65
C LEU A 212 10.50 -5.84 1.88
N GLN A 213 11.03 -6.93 2.45
CA GLN A 213 11.02 -8.25 1.82
C GLN A 213 9.59 -8.69 1.48
N ARG A 214 8.67 -8.58 2.44
CA ARG A 214 7.27 -8.96 2.23
C ARG A 214 6.60 -8.13 1.14
N CYS A 215 6.95 -6.85 1.00
CA CYS A 215 6.34 -5.98 0.00
C CYS A 215 6.97 -6.11 -1.39
N VAL A 216 8.22 -6.56 -1.50
CA VAL A 216 8.94 -6.66 -2.78
C VAL A 216 8.97 -8.09 -3.33
N GLU A 217 9.17 -9.10 -2.49
CA GLU A 217 9.40 -10.49 -2.92
C GLU A 217 8.19 -11.39 -2.74
N ALA A 218 7.26 -11.05 -1.84
CA ALA A 218 6.02 -11.80 -1.66
C ALA A 218 4.88 -11.20 -2.53
N GLY A 219 3.74 -11.89 -2.55
CA GLY A 219 2.56 -11.44 -3.29
C GLY A 219 1.81 -10.29 -2.60
N VAL A 220 0.97 -9.61 -3.38
CA VAL A 220 0.04 -8.57 -2.88
C VAL A 220 -0.83 -9.14 -1.76
N ASN A 221 -0.79 -8.52 -0.59
CA ASN A 221 -1.45 -9.01 0.61
C ASN A 221 -1.86 -7.85 1.54
N HIS A 222 -3.12 -7.85 2.00
CA HIS A 222 -3.63 -6.83 2.92
C HIS A 222 -3.00 -6.84 4.33
N MET A 223 -2.24 -7.88 4.68
CA MET A 223 -1.43 -7.92 5.90
C MET A 223 -0.14 -7.10 5.78
N TRP A 224 0.29 -6.79 4.55
CA TRP A 224 1.46 -5.97 4.23
C TRP A 224 1.01 -4.92 3.22
N THR A 225 0.29 -3.88 3.66
CA THR A 225 -0.48 -3.03 2.74
C THR A 225 0.36 -2.29 1.71
N LEU A 226 1.64 -2.01 1.99
CA LEU A 226 2.59 -1.46 1.01
C LEU A 226 2.85 -2.42 -0.18
N SER A 227 2.63 -3.73 -0.05
CA SER A 227 2.70 -4.69 -1.17
C SER A 227 1.75 -4.35 -2.32
N SER A 228 0.71 -3.56 -2.06
CA SER A 228 -0.20 -3.02 -3.09
C SER A 228 0.51 -2.14 -4.13
N LEU A 229 1.69 -1.59 -3.83
CA LEU A 229 2.50 -0.86 -4.80
C LEU A 229 2.93 -1.72 -6.00
N GLN A 230 2.93 -3.05 -5.89
CA GLN A 230 3.15 -3.93 -7.03
C GLN A 230 2.10 -3.72 -8.15
N LEU A 231 0.92 -3.20 -7.81
CA LEU A 231 -0.17 -2.88 -8.73
C LEU A 231 -0.08 -1.44 -9.28
N HIS A 232 0.76 -0.60 -8.70
CA HIS A 232 0.91 0.80 -9.11
C HIS A 232 1.73 0.88 -10.42
N PRO A 233 1.38 1.76 -11.37
CA PRO A 233 2.12 1.87 -12.63
C PRO A 233 3.51 2.50 -12.46
N HIS A 234 3.68 3.42 -11.50
CA HIS A 234 4.93 4.16 -11.29
C HIS A 234 5.42 4.20 -9.82
N PRO A 235 5.69 3.05 -9.19
CA PRO A 235 6.22 3.00 -7.83
C PRO A 235 7.75 3.02 -7.84
N MET A 236 8.31 3.80 -6.92
CA MET A 236 9.73 3.83 -6.59
C MET A 236 9.90 3.60 -5.10
N ILE A 237 10.76 2.66 -4.73
CA ILE A 237 11.17 2.41 -3.36
C ILE A 237 12.65 2.77 -3.25
N VAL A 238 13.01 3.62 -2.30
CA VAL A 238 14.37 4.06 -2.04
C VAL A 238 14.78 3.61 -0.64
N VAL A 239 15.88 2.88 -0.56
CA VAL A 239 16.31 2.20 0.67
C VAL A 239 17.79 2.40 0.95
N ASP A 240 18.18 2.28 2.22
CA ASP A 240 19.58 2.06 2.61
C ASP A 240 19.94 0.56 2.57
N GLU A 241 21.22 0.21 2.66
CA GLU A 241 21.67 -1.19 2.67
C GLU A 241 21.05 -1.98 3.83
N ASP A 242 20.94 -1.38 5.02
CA ASP A 242 20.41 -2.03 6.22
C ASP A 242 18.94 -2.48 6.04
N ALA A 243 18.13 -1.73 5.30
CA ALA A 243 16.77 -2.14 4.98
C ALA A 243 16.72 -3.36 4.03
N THR A 244 17.82 -3.76 3.39
CA THR A 244 17.85 -4.89 2.45
C THR A 244 18.23 -6.22 3.07
N LEU A 245 18.49 -6.28 4.38
CA LEU A 245 19.06 -7.46 5.05
C LEU A 245 18.22 -8.75 4.93
N GLU A 246 16.90 -8.64 4.75
CA GLU A 246 16.00 -9.78 4.57
C GLU A 246 15.71 -10.10 3.08
N LEU A 247 16.21 -9.28 2.15
CA LEU A 247 16.06 -9.53 0.71
C LEU A 247 16.99 -10.63 0.23
N GLN A 248 16.58 -11.34 -0.81
CA GLN A 248 17.47 -12.27 -1.49
C GLN A 248 18.61 -11.50 -2.16
N VAL A 249 19.83 -12.06 -2.08
CA VAL A 249 21.02 -11.52 -2.76
C VAL A 249 20.77 -11.30 -4.26
N LYS A 250 19.98 -12.19 -4.90
CA LYS A 250 19.62 -12.07 -6.31
C LYS A 250 18.76 -10.83 -6.58
N THR A 251 17.81 -10.53 -5.70
CA THR A 251 16.94 -9.34 -5.77
C THR A 251 17.77 -8.06 -5.68
N VAL A 252 18.65 -7.96 -4.69
CA VAL A 252 19.55 -6.81 -4.51
C VAL A 252 20.44 -6.61 -5.73
N LYS A 253 21.09 -7.68 -6.21
CA LYS A 253 21.95 -7.63 -7.40
C LYS A 253 21.19 -7.22 -8.66
N TYR A 254 19.97 -7.72 -8.83
CA TYR A 254 19.10 -7.38 -9.97
C TYR A 254 18.82 -5.88 -10.02
N PHE A 255 18.35 -5.29 -8.92
CA PHE A 255 18.01 -3.86 -8.90
C PHE A 255 19.23 -2.94 -8.97
N LYS A 256 20.34 -3.28 -8.30
CA LYS A 256 21.61 -2.54 -8.45
C LYS A 256 22.11 -2.54 -9.90
N SER A 257 22.01 -3.69 -10.57
CA SER A 257 22.41 -3.83 -11.98
C SER A 257 21.54 -2.99 -12.91
N ILE A 258 20.22 -3.06 -12.77
CA ILE A 258 19.29 -2.28 -13.61
C ILE A 258 19.49 -0.79 -13.42
N GLU A 259 19.66 -0.32 -12.18
CA GLU A 259 19.88 1.09 -11.92
C GLU A 259 21.19 1.58 -12.57
N LYS A 260 22.27 0.78 -12.44
CA LYS A 260 23.56 1.10 -13.06
C LYS A 260 23.43 1.22 -14.58
N VAL A 261 22.81 0.23 -15.22
CA VAL A 261 22.61 0.22 -16.69
C VAL A 261 21.73 1.40 -17.13
N ALA A 262 20.65 1.67 -16.40
CA ALA A 262 19.76 2.80 -16.69
C ALA A 262 20.53 4.13 -16.64
N ARG A 263 21.36 4.33 -15.61
CA ARG A 263 22.20 5.52 -15.47
C ARG A 263 23.25 5.64 -16.57
N GLU A 264 23.93 4.54 -16.91
CA GLU A 264 24.96 4.51 -17.98
C GLU A 264 24.35 4.77 -19.37
N ALA A 265 23.14 4.30 -19.62
CA ALA A 265 22.40 4.55 -20.84
C ALA A 265 21.76 5.95 -20.91
N GLY A 266 21.89 6.78 -19.85
CA GLY A 266 21.17 8.05 -19.74
C GLY A 266 19.65 7.89 -19.70
N PHE A 267 19.16 6.67 -19.42
CA PHE A 267 17.75 6.36 -19.36
C PHE A 267 17.26 6.47 -17.92
N GLU A 268 16.61 7.58 -17.60
CA GLU A 268 15.82 7.65 -16.36
C GLU A 268 14.42 7.12 -16.65
N GLN A 269 13.94 6.13 -15.88
CA GLN A 269 12.53 5.73 -15.86
C GLN A 269 11.69 6.88 -15.30
N ILE A 270 11.49 7.88 -16.14
CA ILE A 270 10.73 9.08 -15.93
C ILE A 270 9.36 8.88 -16.57
N LEU A 271 8.30 9.27 -15.86
CA LEU A 271 6.97 9.36 -16.45
C LEU A 271 6.99 10.18 -17.75
N PRO A 272 6.29 9.75 -18.82
CA PRO A 272 6.11 10.57 -20.02
C PRO A 272 5.53 11.95 -19.66
N SER A 273 6.00 13.02 -20.31
CA SER A 273 5.64 14.41 -19.98
C SER A 273 4.13 14.66 -19.87
N LYS A 274 3.32 14.02 -20.73
CA LYS A 274 1.84 14.12 -20.71
C LYS A 274 1.20 13.49 -19.47
N VAL A 275 1.78 12.41 -18.93
CA VAL A 275 1.32 11.77 -17.69
C VAL A 275 1.86 12.53 -16.47
N ARG A 276 3.01 13.21 -16.60
CA ARG A 276 3.58 14.09 -15.56
C ARG A 276 2.78 15.35 -15.28
N THR A 277 2.05 15.88 -16.26
CA THR A 277 1.49 17.26 -16.24
C THR A 277 0.00 17.34 -16.57
N GLY A 278 -0.65 16.21 -16.90
CA GLY A 278 -2.03 16.22 -17.39
C GLY A 278 -3.05 15.74 -16.36
N ASN A 279 -4.23 16.38 -16.32
CA ASN A 279 -5.44 15.94 -15.63
C ASN A 279 -6.07 14.66 -16.23
N ILE A 280 -5.27 13.62 -16.49
CA ILE A 280 -5.76 12.36 -17.02
C ILE A 280 -6.05 11.42 -15.84
N PRO A 281 -7.26 10.84 -15.74
CA PRO A 281 -7.54 9.75 -14.81
C PRO A 281 -6.60 8.58 -15.13
N LEU A 282 -5.79 8.16 -14.15
CA LEU A 282 -4.83 7.07 -14.29
C LEU A 282 -5.48 5.70 -14.48
N VAL A 283 -6.76 5.57 -14.15
CA VAL A 283 -7.52 4.35 -14.37
C VAL A 283 -7.94 4.34 -15.83
N PRO A 284 -7.50 3.36 -16.65
CA PRO A 284 -8.17 3.10 -17.91
C PRO A 284 -9.63 2.87 -17.57
N GLN A 285 -10.53 3.77 -17.95
CA GLN A 285 -11.94 3.47 -17.92
C GLN A 285 -12.09 2.19 -18.72
N THR A 286 -12.47 1.10 -18.06
CA THR A 286 -12.90 -0.10 -18.75
C THR A 286 -14.11 0.35 -19.55
N ARG A 287 -13.91 0.64 -20.84
CA ARG A 287 -15.01 0.76 -21.77
C ARG A 287 -15.57 -0.65 -21.88
N VAL A 288 -16.62 -0.89 -21.12
CA VAL A 288 -17.53 -1.96 -21.44
C VAL A 288 -18.21 -1.46 -22.70
N ASP A 289 -17.68 -1.84 -23.86
CA ASP A 289 -18.47 -1.75 -25.08
C ASP A 289 -19.74 -2.56 -24.79
N GLU A 290 -20.91 -1.98 -25.04
CA GLU A 290 -22.17 -2.72 -25.00
C GLU A 290 -22.15 -3.76 -26.13
N SER A 291 -21.43 -4.86 -25.90
CA SER A 291 -21.63 -6.06 -26.69
C SER A 291 -23.06 -6.50 -26.41
N SER A 292 -23.86 -6.61 -27.47
CA SER A 292 -25.22 -7.15 -27.42
C SER A 292 -25.20 -8.41 -26.55
N SER A 293 -25.85 -8.34 -25.40
CA SER A 293 -25.94 -9.48 -24.49
C SER A 293 -26.46 -10.67 -25.30
N PRO A 294 -25.84 -11.86 -25.24
CA PRO A 294 -26.51 -13.03 -25.77
C PRO A 294 -27.81 -13.17 -24.99
N THR A 295 -28.93 -13.07 -25.70
CA THR A 295 -30.27 -13.25 -25.14
C THR A 295 -30.29 -14.52 -24.32
N ILE A 296 -30.38 -14.40 -23.00
CA ILE A 296 -30.60 -15.54 -22.13
C ILE A 296 -32.01 -16.03 -22.44
N LEU A 297 -32.11 -17.06 -23.29
CA LEU A 297 -33.36 -17.78 -23.47
C LEU A 297 -33.62 -18.51 -22.14
N ALA A 298 -34.63 -18.03 -21.41
CA ALA A 298 -35.13 -18.74 -20.24
C ALA A 298 -35.48 -20.18 -20.65
N PRO A 299 -35.07 -21.21 -19.88
CA PRO A 299 -35.43 -22.58 -20.19
C PRO A 299 -36.94 -22.73 -20.17
N GLN A 300 -37.51 -23.24 -21.26
CA GLN A 300 -38.95 -23.53 -21.30
C GLN A 300 -39.28 -24.67 -20.32
N PRO A 301 -40.37 -24.56 -19.56
CA PRO A 301 -40.74 -25.59 -18.61
C PRO A 301 -41.19 -26.84 -19.37
N THR A 302 -40.39 -27.91 -19.31
CA THR A 302 -40.81 -29.24 -19.70
C THR A 302 -41.79 -29.77 -18.65
N THR A 303 -43.08 -29.72 -18.97
CA THR A 303 -44.11 -30.39 -18.19
C THR A 303 -43.89 -31.91 -18.23
N SER A 304 -43.27 -32.47 -17.19
CA SER A 304 -43.28 -33.92 -16.96
C SER A 304 -44.36 -34.26 -15.92
N ARG A 305 -45.33 -35.02 -16.41
CA ARG A 305 -46.61 -35.37 -15.81
C ARG A 305 -46.43 -36.59 -14.91
N LEU A 306 -45.63 -36.52 -13.84
CA LEU A 306 -45.30 -37.75 -13.08
C LEU A 306 -45.05 -37.59 -11.57
N LEU A 307 -45.59 -36.58 -10.90
CA LEU A 307 -45.56 -36.53 -9.42
C LEU A 307 -46.85 -35.91 -8.85
N ARG A 308 -47.93 -36.70 -8.83
CA ARG A 308 -48.96 -36.61 -7.78
C ARG A 308 -48.61 -37.67 -6.74
N ALA A 309 -47.95 -37.28 -5.66
CA ALA A 309 -47.97 -38.02 -4.41
C ALA A 309 -47.73 -37.06 -3.25
N THR A 310 -48.72 -37.04 -2.36
CA THR A 310 -48.85 -36.26 -1.13
C THR A 310 -48.16 -36.97 0.03
N THR A 311 -47.21 -36.33 0.74
CA THR A 311 -46.99 -36.35 2.23
C THR A 311 -45.68 -35.63 2.64
N PRO A 312 -45.52 -35.22 3.93
CA PRO A 312 -44.81 -33.99 4.29
C PRO A 312 -43.40 -34.16 4.87
N ALA A 313 -42.75 -33.00 5.00
CA ALA A 313 -41.44 -32.70 5.55
C ALA A 313 -41.00 -33.47 6.82
N ALA A 314 -39.83 -34.10 6.73
CA ALA A 314 -38.74 -34.09 7.72
C ALA A 314 -37.59 -34.94 7.17
N GLU A 315 -36.43 -34.34 6.85
CA GLU A 315 -35.09 -34.96 6.93
C GLU A 315 -34.02 -33.98 6.40
N TYR A 316 -32.99 -33.74 7.21
CA TYR A 316 -31.81 -32.94 6.85
C TYR A 316 -30.96 -33.70 5.81
N PRO A 317 -30.44 -33.06 4.74
CA PRO A 317 -29.64 -33.78 3.76
C PRO A 317 -28.22 -34.02 4.29
N ILE A 318 -27.88 -35.29 4.44
CA ILE A 318 -26.50 -35.81 4.58
C ILE A 318 -25.76 -35.54 3.26
N ARG A 319 -24.53 -35.02 3.33
CA ARG A 319 -23.66 -34.78 2.16
C ARG A 319 -23.50 -36.07 1.34
N SER A 320 -23.82 -36.01 0.06
CA SER A 320 -23.58 -37.08 -0.91
C SER A 320 -22.07 -37.29 -1.13
N VAL A 321 -21.63 -38.54 -1.02
CA VAL A 321 -20.29 -38.99 -1.38
C VAL A 321 -20.11 -38.81 -2.90
N SER A 322 -18.95 -38.27 -3.31
CA SER A 322 -18.60 -38.08 -4.73
C SER A 322 -18.65 -39.41 -5.52
N PRO A 323 -18.95 -39.41 -6.83
CA PRO A 323 -18.92 -40.62 -7.65
C PRO A 323 -17.50 -41.21 -7.75
N ASP A 324 -17.38 -42.54 -7.71
CA ASP A 324 -16.13 -43.32 -7.69
C ASP A 324 -15.26 -43.23 -8.98
N ASP A 325 -15.66 -42.45 -9.99
CA ASP A 325 -15.06 -42.52 -11.34
C ASP A 325 -13.97 -41.47 -11.63
N LEU A 326 -13.49 -40.71 -10.64
CA LEU A 326 -12.45 -39.70 -10.84
C LEU A 326 -11.31 -39.80 -9.81
N ILE A 327 -10.76 -40.99 -9.64
CA ILE A 327 -9.49 -41.20 -8.93
C ILE A 327 -8.36 -41.24 -9.97
N PRO A 328 -7.37 -40.31 -9.93
CA PRO A 328 -6.23 -40.37 -10.83
C PRO A 328 -5.37 -41.61 -10.56
N ASP A 329 -5.02 -42.35 -11.62
CA ASP A 329 -4.12 -43.50 -11.54
C ASP A 329 -2.77 -43.13 -10.90
N ARG A 330 -2.28 -43.99 -9.99
CA ARG A 330 -0.99 -43.83 -9.33
C ARG A 330 0.16 -44.02 -10.33
N MET A 331 1.10 -43.08 -10.40
CA MET A 331 2.32 -43.18 -11.23
C MET A 331 3.11 -44.51 -11.05
N ALA A 332 3.02 -45.14 -9.87
CA ALA A 332 3.70 -46.39 -9.56
C ALA A 332 3.16 -47.63 -10.31
N SER A 333 1.95 -47.58 -10.89
CA SER A 333 1.40 -48.68 -11.69
C SER A 333 2.00 -48.78 -13.10
N ARG A 334 2.89 -47.84 -13.47
CA ARG A 334 3.51 -47.75 -14.82
C ARG A 334 4.94 -48.29 -14.88
N ILE A 335 5.46 -48.88 -13.81
CA ILE A 335 6.84 -49.40 -13.74
C ILE A 335 6.79 -50.93 -13.55
N PRO A 336 7.33 -51.74 -14.48
CA PRO A 336 7.34 -53.18 -14.38
C PRO A 336 8.60 -53.66 -13.64
N GLU A 337 8.69 -53.45 -12.33
CA GLU A 337 9.68 -54.17 -11.49
C GLU A 337 9.05 -54.72 -10.20
N PRO A 338 9.25 -56.01 -9.83
CA PRO A 338 8.49 -56.66 -8.76
C PRO A 338 8.91 -56.29 -7.32
N GLY A 339 9.84 -55.35 -7.13
CA GLY A 339 10.53 -55.16 -5.85
C GLY A 339 10.03 -54.05 -4.92
N LEU A 340 9.17 -53.13 -5.38
CA LEU A 340 8.88 -51.88 -4.65
C LEU A 340 7.43 -51.73 -4.14
N CYS A 341 6.58 -52.75 -4.26
CA CYS A 341 5.19 -52.73 -3.77
C CYS A 341 5.04 -53.17 -2.30
N LYS A 342 5.88 -52.69 -1.37
CA LYS A 342 5.61 -52.79 0.07
C LYS A 342 5.32 -51.41 0.65
N ARG A 343 4.07 -51.21 1.10
CA ARG A 343 3.66 -50.05 1.90
C ARG A 343 4.43 -50.06 3.23
N LEU A 344 5.05 -48.93 3.59
CA LEU A 344 5.71 -48.72 4.88
C LEU A 344 4.82 -48.04 5.93
N THR A 345 3.52 -47.84 5.65
CA THR A 345 2.55 -47.26 6.60
C THR A 345 1.22 -48.02 6.60
N PRO A 346 0.61 -48.27 7.79
CA PRO A 346 -0.68 -48.94 7.91
C PRO A 346 -1.86 -48.03 7.51
N ASN A 347 -2.99 -48.65 7.13
CA ASN A 347 -4.18 -47.98 6.59
C ASN A 347 -5.02 -47.35 7.74
N PRO A 348 -5.50 -46.10 7.62
CA PRO A 348 -6.22 -45.41 8.70
C PRO A 348 -7.64 -45.95 8.97
N GLU A 349 -8.14 -46.90 8.19
CA GLU A 349 -9.50 -47.46 8.31
C GLU A 349 -9.61 -48.69 9.25
N GLN A 350 -8.54 -49.04 9.97
CA GLN A 350 -8.52 -50.19 10.90
C GLN A 350 -8.50 -49.81 12.39
N HIS A 351 -8.98 -48.62 12.77
CA HIS A 351 -9.18 -48.27 14.18
C HIS A 351 -10.65 -48.41 14.59
N PRO A 352 -10.98 -49.27 15.59
CA PRO A 352 -12.33 -49.33 16.14
C PRO A 352 -12.62 -48.08 17.01
N PRO A 353 -13.88 -47.63 17.10
CA PRO A 353 -14.23 -46.40 17.80
C PRO A 353 -14.13 -46.55 19.32
N THR A 354 -13.35 -45.67 19.95
CA THR A 354 -13.26 -45.53 21.41
C THR A 354 -14.55 -44.87 21.93
N ILE A 355 -15.30 -45.59 22.78
CA ILE A 355 -16.46 -45.07 23.49
C ILE A 355 -15.95 -44.21 24.66
N ALA A 356 -16.33 -42.93 24.69
CA ALA A 356 -16.14 -42.06 25.85
C ALA A 356 -17.26 -42.32 26.88
N ALA A 357 -16.87 -42.50 28.13
CA ALA A 357 -17.73 -42.44 29.32
C ALA A 357 -17.38 -41.18 30.11
#